data_AF-A0A4Q6DPC3-F1
#
_entry.id   AF-A0A4Q6DPC3-F1
#
_cell.length_a   1.000
_cell.length_b   1.000
_cell.length_c   1.000
_cell.angle_alpha   90.00
_cell.angle_beta   90.00
_cell.angle_gamma   90.00
#
_symmetry.space_group_name_H-M   'P 1'
#
loop_
_entity.id
_entity.type
_entity.pdbx_description
1 polymer ?
#
loop_
_entity_poly.entity_id
_entity_poly.type
_entity_poly.pdbx_seq_one_letter_code
_entity_poly.pdbx_strand_id
1 'polypeptide(L)' 'MNSLFSPIKIKDITFKNRIVVSPMCEYSSVDGFANNWHLVHLGSRAVGGA' A
#
# COMPACT_ATOMS: atom_id res chain seq x y z
N MET A 1 -5.69 -7.58 23.96
CA MET A 1 -4.69 -7.79 22.89
C MET A 1 -5.14 -7.06 21.63
N ASN A 2 -4.30 -6.20 21.06
CA ASN A 2 -4.66 -5.41 19.88
C ASN A 2 -4.55 -6.26 18.61
N SER A 3 -5.66 -6.44 17.90
CA SER A 3 -5.71 -7.22 16.65
C SER A 3 -5.07 -6.49 15.47
N LEU A 4 -4.96 -5.16 15.50
CA LEU A 4 -4.52 -4.33 14.38
C LEU A 4 -3.11 -4.70 13.88
N PHE A 5 -2.18 -4.96 14.79
CA PHE A 5 -0.78 -5.30 14.47
C PHE A 5 -0.52 -6.81 14.39
N SER A 6 -1.56 -7.64 14.49
CA SER A 6 -1.42 -9.08 14.31
C SER A 6 -1.40 -9.45 12.82
N PRO A 7 -0.61 -10.46 12.42
CA PRO A 7 -0.64 -10.97 11.05
C PRO A 7 -2.04 -11.43 10.63
N ILE A 8 -2.33 -11.29 9.33
CA ILE A 8 -3.54 -11.83 8.70
C ILE A 8 -3.16 -12.56 7.41
N LYS A 9 -3.71 -13.75 7.21
CA LYS A 9 -3.56 -14.52 5.98
C LYS A 9 -4.81 -14.35 5.11
N ILE A 10 -4.62 -13.98 3.85
CA ILE A 10 -5.68 -13.89 2.84
C ILE A 10 -5.26 -14.74 1.66
N LYS A 11 -6.00 -15.83 1.39
CA LYS A 11 -5.58 -16.89 0.47
C LYS A 11 -4.16 -17.38 0.83
N ASP A 12 -3.21 -17.29 -0.08
CA ASP A 12 -1.83 -17.78 0.12
C ASP A 12 -0.85 -16.70 0.59
N ILE A 13 -1.32 -15.46 0.79
CA ILE A 13 -0.48 -14.33 1.20
C ILE A 13 -0.69 -14.04 2.69
N THR A 14 0.41 -13.89 3.42
CA THR A 14 0.42 -13.45 4.83
C THR A 14 0.87 -12.00 4.92
N PHE A 15 0.02 -11.14 5.45
CA PHE A 15 0.33 -9.74 5.76
C PHE A 15 0.82 -9.62 7.20
N LYS A 16 1.79 -8.73 7.42
CA LYS A 16 2.43 -8.51 8.74
C LYS A 16 1.47 -7.90 9.77
N ASN A 17 0.45 -7.17 9.32
CA ASN A 17 -0.55 -6.51 10.16
C ASN A 17 -1.88 -6.39 9.38
N ARG A 18 -2.88 -5.70 9.94
CA ARG A 18 -4.22 -5.48 9.34
C ARG A 18 -4.43 -4.06 8.82
N ILE A 19 -3.36 -3.31 8.61
CA ILE A 19 -3.35 -1.95 8.07
C ILE A 19 -3.21 -2.06 6.55
N VAL A 20 -4.09 -1.38 5.81
CA VAL A 20 -4.08 -1.40 4.35
C VAL A 20 -4.17 0.04 3.86
N VAL A 21 -3.39 0.37 2.84
CA VAL A 21 -3.51 1.64 2.11
C VAL A 21 -4.57 1.44 1.03
N SER A 22 -5.70 2.12 1.16
CA SER A 22 -6.78 2.09 0.17
C SER A 22 -6.29 2.57 -1.21
N PRO A 23 -6.92 2.12 -2.31
CA PRO A 23 -6.67 2.71 -3.62
C PRO A 23 -7.07 4.18 -3.60
N MET A 24 -6.15 5.06 -3.99
CA MET A 24 -6.36 6.51 -4.08
C MET A 24 -5.93 6.99 -5.47
N CYS A 25 -6.77 7.80 -6.12
CA CYS A 25 -6.42 8.39 -7.41
C CYS A 25 -5.41 9.52 -7.21
N GLU A 26 -4.28 9.41 -7.88
CA GLU A 26 -3.21 10.42 -7.81
C GLU A 26 -3.33 11.49 -8.89
N TYR A 27 -4.18 11.29 -9.91
CA TYR A 27 -4.40 12.21 -11.04
C TYR A 27 -3.12 12.76 -11.69
N SER A 28 -2.04 11.98 -11.62
CA SER A 28 -0.69 12.41 -11.98
C SER A 28 -0.10 11.57 -13.12
N SER A 29 -0.91 10.76 -13.80
CA SER A 29 -0.47 9.97 -14.95
C SER A 29 -0.42 10.82 -16.22
N VAL A 30 0.42 10.39 -17.16
CA VAL A 30 0.48 10.95 -18.52
C VAL A 30 0.23 9.77 -19.47
N ASP A 31 -0.79 9.89 -20.32
CA ASP A 31 -1.27 8.82 -21.21
C ASP A 31 -1.53 7.47 -20.50
N GLY A 32 -1.95 7.54 -19.22
CA GLY A 32 -2.21 6.37 -18.40
C GLY A 32 -0.96 5.72 -17.79
N PHE A 33 0.24 6.21 -18.08
CA PHE A 33 1.48 5.64 -17.54
C PHE A 33 1.83 6.22 -16.17
N ALA A 34 2.33 5.32 -15.31
CA ALA A 34 2.98 5.70 -14.06
C ALA A 34 4.29 6.45 -14.35
N ASN A 35 4.68 7.31 -13.42
CA ASN A 35 5.88 8.16 -13.52
C ASN A 35 6.49 8.39 -12.13
N ASN A 36 7.45 9.31 -12.03
CA ASN A 36 8.18 9.60 -10.79
C ASN A 36 7.27 9.96 -9.61
N TRP A 37 6.11 10.58 -9.86
CA TRP A 37 5.12 10.81 -8.81
C TRP A 37 4.69 9.51 -8.15
N HIS A 38 4.29 8.53 -8.95
CA HIS A 38 3.81 7.23 -8.49
C HIS A 38 4.90 6.45 -7.77
N LEU A 39 6.13 6.50 -8.29
CA LEU A 39 7.28 5.80 -7.68
C LEU A 39 7.55 6.32 -6.27
N VAL A 40 7.68 7.64 -6.11
CA VAL A 40 7.94 8.25 -4.80
C VAL A 40 6.72 8.10 -3.89
N HIS A 41 5.52 8.40 -4.41
CA HIS A 41 4.29 8.32 -3.63
C HIS A 41 4.09 6.92 -3.04
N LEU A 42 4.05 5.88 -3.90
CA LEU A 42 3.79 4.51 -3.46
C LEU A 42 4.96 3.94 -2.66
N GLY A 43 6.20 4.29 -3.03
CA GLY A 43 7.40 3.92 -2.28
C GLY A 43 7.34 4.40 -0.82
N SER A 44 6.98 5.66 -0.58
CA SER A 44 6.83 6.18 0.78
C SER A 44 5.77 5.46 1.60
N ARG A 45 4.66 5.01 0.99
CA ARG A 45 3.60 4.26 1.70
C ARG A 45 4.04 2.83 2.00
N ALA A 46 4.77 2.18 1.09
CA ALA A 46 5.32 0.84 1.31
C ALA A 46 6.33 0.82 2.47
N VAL A 47 7.20 1.84 2.58
CA VAL A 47 8.15 1.97 3.69
C VAL A 47 7.44 2.35 5.01
N GLY A 48 6.27 3.00 4.94
CA GLY A 48 5.50 3.47 6.10
C GLY A 48 4.94 2.37 7.02
N GLY A 49 5.08 1.09 6.66
CA GLY A 49 4.83 0.00 7.60
C GLY A 49 3.39 -0.51 7.65
N ALA A 50 2.50 -0.03 6.77
CA ALA A 50 1.27 -0.75 6.43
C ALA A 50 1.63 -2.15 5.93
#